data_AF-A0A2S9TDZ7-F1
#
_entry.id   AF-A0A2S9TDZ7-F1
#
_cell.length_a   1.000
_cell.length_b   1.000
_cell.length_c   1.000
_cell.angle_alpha   90.00
_cell.angle_beta   90.00
_cell.angle_gamma   90.00
#
_symmetry.space_group_name_H-M   'P 1'
#
loop_
_entity.id
_entity.type
_entity.pdbx_description
1 polymer ?
#
loop_
_entity_poly.entity_id
_entity_poly.type
_entity_poly.pdbx_seq_one_letter_code
_entity_poly.pdbx_strand_id
1 'polypeptide(L)' 'SPALTARGMKEKEFEYIANKICDVLDNIEDKELHKKINKELEELASKFVIYSSSTY' A
#
# COMPACT_ATOMS: atom_id res chain seq x y z
N SER A 1 0.79 10.93 7.70
CA SER A 1 -0.42 10.30 8.26
C SER A 1 -0.01 9.24 9.28
N PRO A 2 -0.57 9.22 10.50
CA PRO A 2 -0.12 8.34 11.60
C PRO A 2 -0.33 6.83 11.34
N ALA A 3 -1.30 6.46 10.49
CA ALA A 3 -1.71 5.07 10.30
C ALA A 3 -0.63 4.19 9.64
N LEU A 4 0.15 4.76 8.72
CA LEU A 4 1.21 4.04 7.99
C LEU A 4 2.50 3.96 8.82
N THR A 5 2.82 5.02 9.57
CA THR A 5 3.99 5.04 10.47
C THR A 5 3.79 4.14 11.68
N ALA A 6 2.56 4.06 12.22
CA ALA A 6 2.18 3.13 13.30
C ALA A 6 2.27 1.65 12.85
N ARG A 7 2.15 1.40 11.54
CA ARG A 7 2.26 0.08 10.90
C ARG A 7 3.72 -0.38 10.73
N GLY A 8 4.70 0.44 11.13
CA GLY A 8 6.13 0.15 11.02
C GLY A 8 6.73 0.40 9.63
N MET A 9 5.97 1.02 8.73
CA MET A 9 6.45 1.41 7.40
C MET A 9 7.46 2.55 7.54
N LYS A 10 8.61 2.39 6.88
CA LYS A 10 9.68 3.39 6.82
C LYS A 10 9.57 4.18 5.52
N GLU A 11 10.53 5.07 5.29
CA GLU A 11 10.56 5.95 4.12
C GLU A 11 10.55 5.18 2.80
N LYS A 12 11.21 4.01 2.74
CA LYS A 12 11.27 3.18 1.52
C LYS A 12 9.91 2.63 1.08
N GLU A 13 9.10 2.19 2.03
CA GLU A 13 7.74 1.70 1.75
C GLU A 13 6.82 2.85 1.38
N PHE A 14 7.02 4.02 2.00
CA PHE A 14 6.28 5.22 1.67
C PHE A 14 6.58 5.70 0.24
N GLU A 15 7.85 5.71 -0.15
CA GLU A 15 8.31 6.06 -1.49
C GLU A 15 7.77 5.06 -2.53
N TYR A 16 7.77 3.75 -2.20
CA TYR A 16 7.20 2.73 -3.07
C TYR A 16 5.69 2.95 -3.30
N ILE A 17 4.92 3.20 -2.23
CA ILE A 17 3.48 3.47 -2.34
C ILE A 17 3.23 4.77 -3.12
N ALA A 18 4.03 5.82 -2.88
CA ALA A 18 3.89 7.09 -3.58
C ALA A 18 4.10 6.95 -5.10
N ASN A 19 5.13 6.22 -5.52
CA ASN A 19 5.36 5.92 -6.93
C ASN A 19 4.19 5.15 -7.56
N LYS A 20 3.63 4.17 -6.83
CA LYS A 20 2.45 3.41 -7.30
C LYS A 20 1.19 4.26 -7.39
N ILE A 21 1.02 5.25 -6.51
CA ILE A 21 -0.07 6.23 -6.60
C ILE A 21 0.10 7.09 -7.86
N CYS A 22 1.32 7.55 -8.16
CA CYS A 22 1.62 8.25 -9.42
C CYS A 22 1.31 7.38 -10.65
N ASP A 23 1.75 6.12 -10.68
CA ASP A 23 1.47 5.19 -11.78
C ASP A 23 -0.05 5.04 -12.05
N VAL A 24 -0.85 4.96 -10.98
CA VAL A 24 -2.32 4.86 -11.06
C VAL A 24 -2.96 6.17 -11.55
N LEU A 25 -2.45 7.33 -11.10
CA LEU A 25 -2.95 8.64 -11.52
C LEU A 25 -2.62 8.92 -12.99
N ASP A 26 -1.41 8.55 -13.44
CA ASP A 26 -0.98 8.70 -14.83
C ASP A 26 -1.71 7.74 -15.77
N ASN A 27 -2.07 6.54 -15.29
CA ASN A 27 -2.75 5.51 -16.06
C ASN A 27 -4.13 5.16 -15.45
N ILE A 28 -4.96 6.17 -15.22
CA ILE A 28 -6.24 6.01 -14.51
C ILE A 28 -7.26 5.13 -15.26
N GLU A 29 -7.13 5.00 -16.58
CA GLU A 29 -8.01 4.15 -17.40
C GLU A 29 -7.54 2.69 -17.49
N ASP A 30 -6.29 2.41 -17.10
CA ASP A 30 -5.70 1.07 -17.17
C ASP A 30 -6.09 0.20 -15.97
N LYS A 31 -7.24 -0.46 -16.10
CA LYS A 31 -7.78 -1.36 -15.08
C LYS A 31 -6.90 -2.59 -14.81
N GLU A 32 -6.10 -3.04 -15.78
CA GLU A 32 -5.20 -4.17 -15.58
C GLU A 32 -4.02 -3.77 -14.70
N LEU A 33 -3.43 -2.59 -14.97
CA LEU A 33 -2.40 -2.00 -14.13
C LEU A 33 -2.90 -1.81 -12.69
N HIS A 34 -4.12 -1.30 -12.52
CA HIS A 34 -4.70 -1.08 -11.19
C HIS A 34 -4.87 -2.40 -10.43
N LYS A 35 -5.31 -3.47 -11.09
CA LYS A 35 -5.40 -4.80 -10.47
C LYS A 35 -4.03 -5.32 -10.02
N LYS A 36 -3.00 -5.13 -10.85
CA LYS A 36 -1.63 -5.55 -10.52
C LYS A 36 -1.10 -4.77 -9.31
N ILE A 37 -1.24 -3.45 -9.32
CA ILE A 37 -0.82 -2.56 -8.23
C ILE A 37 -1.56 -2.89 -6.94
N ASN A 38 -2.88 -3.15 -7.01
CA ASN A 38 -3.66 -3.54 -5.85
C ASN A 38 -3.12 -4.84 -5.22
N LYS A 39 -2.83 -5.86 -6.04
CA LYS A 39 -2.26 -7.12 -5.56
C LYS A 39 -0.88 -6.94 -4.91
N GLU A 40 -0.01 -6.14 -5.51
CA GLU A 40 1.31 -5.80 -4.94
C GLU A 40 1.16 -5.05 -3.60
N LEU A 41 0.21 -4.12 -3.50
CA LEU A 41 -0.08 -3.39 -2.27
C LEU A 41 -0.72 -4.27 -1.18
N GLU A 42 -1.55 -5.25 -1.56
CA GLU A 42 -2.14 -6.21 -0.63
C GLU A 42 -1.07 -7.13 -0.01
N GLU A 43 -0.11 -7.60 -0.82
CA GLU A 43 1.04 -8.36 -0.33
C GLU A 43 1.94 -7.51 0.57
N LEU A 44 2.16 -6.24 0.21
CA LEU A 44 2.91 -5.31 1.05
C LEU A 44 2.19 -5.08 2.38
N ALA A 45 0.88 -4.79 2.35
CA ALA A 45 0.07 -4.59 3.55
C ALA A 45 0.06 -5.84 4.44
N SER A 46 -0.03 -7.03 3.85
CA SER A 46 0.01 -8.31 4.58
C SER A 46 1.31 -8.52 5.37
N LYS A 47 2.43 -7.91 4.96
CA LYS A 47 3.69 -7.95 5.72
C LYS A 47 3.70 -7.02 6.93
N PHE A 48 2.82 -6.03 6.97
CA PHE A 48 2.73 -5.08 8.07
C PHE A 48 1.40 -5.22 8.82
N VAL A 49 1.12 -6.35 9.46
CA VAL A 49 -0.13 -6.51 10.22
C VAL A 49 -0.09 -5.68 11.51
N ILE A 50 -1.02 -4.72 11.66
CA ILE A 50 -1.10 -3.83 12.84
C ILE A 50 -1.91 -4.47 13.98
N TYR A 51 -2.97 -5.21 13.63
CA TYR A 51 -3.88 -5.84 14.58
C TYR A 51 -3.91 -7.34 14.32
N SER A 52 -3.40 -8.14 15.25
CA SER A 52 -3.50 -9.61 15.23
C SER A 52 -4.80 -10.14 15.82
N SER A 53 -5.53 -9.29 16.57
CA SER A 53 -6.83 -9.60 17.18
C SER A 53 -7.77 -8.41 17.00
N SER A 54 -8.98 -8.70 16.54
CA SER A 54 -10.06 -7.71 16.34
C SER A 54 -10.78 -7.32 17.64
N THR A 55 -10.36 -7.86 18.78
CA THR A 55 -11.00 -7.67 20.08
C THR A 55 -9.96 -7.56 21.20
N TYR A 56 -10.05 -6.48 21.98
CA TYR A 56 -9.47 -6.32 23.31
C TYR A 56 -10.61 -6.07 24.29
#